data_AF-A0A257TGK8-F1
#
_entry.id   AF-A0A257TGK8-F1
#
_cell.length_a   1.000
_cell.length_b   1.000
_cell.length_c   1.000
_cell.angle_alpha   90.00
_cell.angle_beta   90.00
_cell.angle_gamma   90.00
#
_symmetry.space_group_name_H-M   'P 1'
#
loop_
_entity.id
_entity.type
_entity.pdbx_description
1 polymer ?
#
loop_
_entity_poly.entity_id
_entity_poly.type
_entity_poly.pdbx_seq_one_letter_code
_entity_poly.pdbx_strand_id
1 'polypeptide(L)'
;MGTTMQRKAIVFAHADGDGHLAAVQTMENLDKEGIEIIDVVVDPTATGSYRFWEQHFGICELGDADLVVVVDIMFNARNPISSYHALAARVAAEPDRQFVVIDHHPVSQLPASPHNLDIRFVRSVYACCYGDPSELMLLAAICDHDEQPVKARLTDLHKKRAKGVKRAVTDYPGLAGKPTLKLIGDRAWAVFETLADEPAEFHRTMYGRRTKRDSQSPLLQVAHAVRFGT
;
A
#
# COMPACT_ATOMS: atom_id res chain seq x y z
N MET A 1 29.83 -18.44 -18.35
CA MET A 1 28.46 -18.58 -17.83
C MET A 1 28.05 -17.22 -17.33
N GLY A 2 27.16 -16.52 -18.03
CA GLY A 2 26.66 -15.23 -17.57
C GLY A 2 25.76 -15.46 -16.37
N THR A 3 26.11 -14.89 -15.23
CA THR A 3 25.18 -14.79 -14.09
C THR A 3 24.00 -13.95 -14.57
N THR A 4 22.83 -14.58 -14.72
CA THR A 4 21.57 -13.84 -14.88
C THR A 4 21.48 -12.93 -13.66
N MET A 5 21.58 -11.61 -13.85
CA MET A 5 21.44 -10.68 -12.73
C MET A 5 20.05 -10.89 -12.14
N GLN A 6 20.00 -11.21 -10.85
CA GLN A 6 18.77 -11.30 -10.11
C GLN A 6 18.14 -9.90 -10.10
N ARG A 7 16.93 -9.78 -10.66
CA ARG A 7 16.25 -8.48 -10.75
C ARG A 7 15.89 -8.01 -9.34
N LYS A 8 16.05 -6.71 -9.10
CA LYS A 8 15.71 -6.08 -7.82
C LYS A 8 14.52 -5.13 -7.96
N ALA A 9 13.64 -5.13 -6.96
CA ALA A 9 12.45 -4.30 -6.94
C ALA A 9 12.29 -3.49 -5.66
N ILE A 10 11.77 -2.28 -5.82
CA ILE A 10 11.24 -1.46 -4.73
C ILE A 10 9.73 -1.26 -4.94
N VAL A 11 8.96 -1.37 -3.86
CA VAL A 11 7.50 -1.22 -3.89
C VAL A 11 7.08 0.01 -3.12
N PHE A 12 6.25 0.86 -3.71
CA PHE A 12 5.59 1.98 -3.06
C PHE A 12 4.09 1.72 -3.00
N ALA A 13 3.46 2.01 -1.86
CA ALA A 13 2.01 1.92 -1.74
C ALA A 13 1.41 2.97 -0.82
N HIS A 14 0.11 3.19 -0.96
CA HIS A 14 -0.63 4.12 -0.12
C HIS A 14 -0.79 3.60 1.33
N ALA A 15 -0.99 4.51 2.26
CA ALA A 15 -0.88 4.28 3.69
C ALA A 15 -2.22 4.04 4.40
N ASP A 16 -3.19 3.49 3.68
CA ASP A 16 -4.47 2.96 4.18
C ASP A 16 -4.50 1.42 4.08
N GLY A 17 -5.66 0.82 4.33
CA GLY A 17 -5.75 -0.62 4.60
C GLY A 17 -5.47 -1.46 3.36
N ASP A 18 -6.09 -1.07 2.26
CA ASP A 18 -5.93 -1.62 0.93
C ASP A 18 -4.53 -1.38 0.37
N GLY A 19 -3.95 -0.17 0.49
CA GLY A 19 -2.58 0.07 0.06
C GLY A 19 -1.55 -0.83 0.75
N HIS A 20 -1.67 -1.07 2.06
CA HIS A 20 -0.80 -2.01 2.78
C HIS A 20 -0.99 -3.46 2.32
N LEU A 21 -2.24 -3.88 2.08
CA LEU A 21 -2.55 -5.23 1.61
C LEU A 21 -2.05 -5.46 0.17
N ALA A 22 -2.22 -4.46 -0.69
CA ALA A 22 -1.72 -4.43 -2.07
C ALA A 22 -0.19 -4.48 -2.12
N ALA A 23 0.49 -3.76 -1.22
CA ALA A 23 1.94 -3.82 -1.10
C ALA A 23 2.42 -5.24 -0.77
N VAL A 24 1.86 -5.88 0.24
CA VAL A 24 2.25 -7.26 0.62
C VAL A 24 1.90 -8.26 -0.47
N GLN A 25 0.73 -8.14 -1.10
CA GLN A 25 0.36 -8.98 -2.25
C GLN A 25 1.37 -8.84 -3.39
N THR A 26 1.79 -7.61 -3.68
CA THR A 26 2.77 -7.30 -4.72
C THR A 26 4.12 -7.91 -4.40
N MET A 27 4.60 -7.79 -3.16
CA MET A 27 5.84 -8.44 -2.72
C MET A 27 5.79 -9.96 -2.94
N GLU A 28 4.70 -10.62 -2.52
CA GLU A 28 4.55 -12.07 -2.66
C GLU A 28 4.53 -12.53 -4.11
N ASN A 29 4.03 -11.70 -5.02
CA ASN A 29 4.03 -12.03 -6.44
C ASN A 29 5.40 -11.79 -7.08
N LEU A 30 6.08 -10.70 -6.72
CA LEU A 30 7.47 -10.46 -7.15
C LEU A 30 8.43 -11.56 -6.67
N ASP A 31 8.29 -12.00 -5.41
CA ASP A 31 9.11 -13.08 -4.85
C ASP A 31 8.90 -14.42 -5.59
N LYS A 32 7.65 -14.76 -5.94
CA LYS A 32 7.34 -15.94 -6.77
C LYS A 32 7.97 -15.89 -8.16
N GLU A 33 8.20 -14.69 -8.69
CA GLU A 33 8.90 -14.47 -9.97
C GLU A 33 10.43 -14.46 -9.80
N GLY A 34 10.95 -14.65 -8.58
CA GLY A 34 12.38 -14.64 -8.28
C GLY A 34 12.99 -13.24 -8.24
N ILE A 35 12.16 -12.20 -8.10
CA ILE A 35 12.59 -10.80 -8.00
C ILE A 35 12.89 -10.49 -6.53
N GLU A 36 14.12 -10.03 -6.26
CA GLU A 36 14.53 -9.62 -4.92
C GLU A 36 13.86 -8.28 -4.56
N ILE A 37 13.12 -8.24 -3.45
CA ILE A 37 12.51 -7.00 -2.95
C ILE A 37 13.50 -6.30 -2.00
N ILE A 38 14.02 -5.14 -2.41
CA ILE A 38 15.01 -4.39 -1.62
C ILE A 38 14.38 -3.51 -0.55
N ASP A 39 13.19 -2.93 -0.81
CA ASP A 39 12.42 -2.18 0.18
C ASP A 39 10.94 -2.09 -0.22
N VAL A 40 10.11 -1.80 0.78
CA VAL A 40 8.67 -1.56 0.63
C VAL A 40 8.32 -0.32 1.43
N VAL A 41 7.94 0.71 0.71
CA VAL A 41 7.72 2.06 1.23
C VAL A 41 6.23 2.33 1.31
N VAL A 42 5.73 2.32 2.55
CA VAL A 42 4.40 2.81 2.89
C VAL A 42 4.56 3.86 3.98
N ASP A 43 4.49 5.13 3.57
CA ASP A 43 4.73 6.29 4.42
C ASP A 43 3.47 7.16 4.50
N PRO A 44 2.78 7.15 5.66
CA PRO A 44 1.64 8.00 5.92
C PRO A 44 1.83 9.50 5.67
N THR A 45 3.05 10.00 5.90
CA THR A 45 3.35 11.43 5.74
C THR A 45 3.51 11.81 4.28
N ALA A 46 3.92 10.86 3.43
CA ALA A 46 4.12 11.06 2.00
C ALA A 46 2.83 10.79 1.20
N THR A 47 2.10 9.73 1.54
CA THR A 47 0.93 9.28 0.75
C THR A 47 -0.39 9.76 1.33
N GLY A 48 -0.44 10.27 2.56
CA GLY A 48 -1.65 10.81 3.17
C GLY A 48 -2.17 12.11 2.52
N SER A 49 -1.41 12.67 1.57
CA SER A 49 -1.83 13.80 0.74
C SER A 49 -1.82 13.42 -0.74
N TYR A 50 -2.66 14.07 -1.55
CA TYR A 50 -2.69 13.91 -3.01
C TYR A 50 -1.46 14.52 -3.73
N ARG A 51 -0.29 14.58 -3.07
CA ARG A 51 0.93 15.23 -3.56
C ARG A 51 2.15 14.32 -3.59
N PHE A 52 1.96 13.01 -3.41
CA PHE A 52 3.04 12.03 -3.44
C PHE A 52 3.94 12.21 -4.67
N TRP A 53 3.36 12.32 -5.85
CA TRP A 53 4.08 12.42 -7.12
C TRP A 53 4.92 13.70 -7.22
N GLU A 54 4.35 14.84 -6.84
CA GLU A 54 5.00 16.14 -6.97
C GLU A 54 6.03 16.43 -5.87
N GLN A 55 5.85 15.87 -4.67
CA GLN A 55 6.63 16.27 -3.48
C GLN A 55 7.53 15.16 -2.93
N HIS A 56 7.19 13.89 -3.15
CA HIS A 56 7.85 12.78 -2.47
C HIS A 56 8.56 11.85 -3.46
N PHE A 57 7.89 11.39 -4.52
CA PHE A 57 8.43 10.38 -5.42
C PHE A 57 9.74 10.82 -6.11
N GLY A 58 9.85 12.10 -6.49
CA GLY A 58 11.04 12.64 -7.14
C GLY A 58 12.30 12.68 -6.26
N ILE A 59 12.16 12.63 -4.94
CA ILE A 59 13.27 12.66 -3.97
C ILE A 59 13.51 11.32 -3.28
N CYS A 60 12.67 10.32 -3.55
CA CYS A 60 12.87 8.98 -3.00
C CYS A 60 14.11 8.31 -3.59
N GLU A 61 14.93 7.76 -2.71
CA GLU A 61 16.04 6.88 -3.10
C GLU A 61 15.48 5.55 -3.62
N LEU A 62 15.93 5.14 -4.81
CA LEU A 62 15.51 3.89 -5.46
C LEU A 62 16.55 2.77 -5.32
N GLY A 63 17.69 3.05 -4.66
CA GLY A 63 18.78 2.10 -4.47
C GLY A 63 19.29 1.51 -5.79
N ASP A 64 19.56 0.22 -5.78
CA ASP A 64 19.96 -0.58 -6.94
C ASP A 64 18.77 -1.36 -7.55
N ALA A 65 17.53 -0.93 -7.31
CA ALA A 65 16.37 -1.54 -7.96
C ALA A 65 16.38 -1.33 -9.47
N ASP A 66 16.10 -2.40 -10.22
CA ASP A 66 15.85 -2.39 -11.66
C ASP A 66 14.36 -2.20 -11.97
N LEU A 67 13.49 -2.46 -10.99
CA LEU A 67 12.04 -2.39 -11.07
C LEU A 67 11.47 -1.53 -9.94
N VAL A 68 10.68 -0.53 -10.29
CA VAL A 68 9.90 0.27 -9.33
C VAL A 68 8.43 -0.04 -9.54
N VAL A 69 7.77 -0.57 -8.51
CA VAL A 69 6.33 -0.85 -8.56
C VAL A 69 5.63 0.11 -7.61
N VAL A 70 4.66 0.86 -8.11
CA VAL A 70 3.80 1.75 -7.32
C VAL A 70 2.39 1.19 -7.39
N VAL A 71 1.81 0.84 -6.25
CA VAL A 71 0.45 0.32 -6.17
C VAL A 71 -0.42 1.23 -5.33
N ASP A 72 -1.65 1.44 -5.78
CA ASP A 72 -2.70 2.11 -5.01
C ASP A 72 -2.40 3.57 -4.60
N ILE A 73 -1.50 4.25 -5.33
CA ILE A 73 -1.24 5.66 -5.10
C ILE A 73 -1.86 6.46 -6.24
N MET A 74 -2.99 7.10 -5.95
CA MET A 74 -3.70 7.89 -6.95
C MET A 74 -2.91 9.11 -7.43
N PHE A 75 -3.11 9.47 -8.70
CA PHE A 75 -2.76 10.80 -9.18
C PHE A 75 -3.62 11.86 -8.50
N ASN A 76 -3.12 13.11 -8.43
CA ASN A 76 -3.88 14.19 -7.82
C ASN A 76 -5.19 14.44 -8.57
N ALA A 77 -6.33 14.16 -7.93
CA ALA A 77 -7.65 14.31 -8.56
C ALA A 77 -7.94 15.72 -9.10
N ARG A 78 -7.32 16.77 -8.52
CA ARG A 78 -7.50 18.15 -8.98
C ARG A 78 -6.62 18.51 -10.17
N ASN A 79 -5.47 17.84 -10.32
CA ASN A 79 -4.52 18.10 -11.39
C ASN A 79 -3.71 16.83 -11.73
N PRO A 80 -4.35 15.81 -12.34
CA PRO A 80 -3.70 14.53 -12.57
C PRO A 80 -2.55 14.64 -13.59
N ILE A 81 -2.62 15.63 -14.50
CA ILE A 81 -1.58 15.92 -15.47
C ILE A 81 -0.28 16.37 -14.79
N SER A 82 -0.36 17.16 -13.71
CA SER A 82 0.83 17.56 -12.94
C SER A 82 1.51 16.35 -12.29
N SER A 83 0.72 15.49 -11.65
CA SER A 83 1.25 14.27 -11.03
C SER A 83 1.87 13.34 -12.07
N TYR A 84 1.23 13.19 -13.24
CA TYR A 84 1.78 12.46 -14.37
C TYR A 84 3.11 13.05 -14.86
N HIS A 85 3.22 14.37 -15.02
CA HIS A 85 4.47 15.00 -15.46
C HIS A 85 5.59 14.81 -14.44
N ALA A 86 5.29 14.86 -13.13
CA ALA A 86 6.28 14.58 -12.09
C ALA A 86 6.79 13.13 -12.17
N LEU A 87 5.87 12.16 -12.33
CA LEU A 87 6.22 10.75 -12.56
C LEU A 87 7.07 10.59 -13.84
N ALA A 88 6.59 11.10 -14.97
CA ALA A 88 7.27 10.98 -16.26
C ALA A 88 8.66 11.62 -16.25
N ALA A 89 8.84 12.75 -15.56
CA ALA A 89 10.15 13.38 -15.39
C ALA A 89 11.12 12.49 -14.58
N ARG A 90 10.63 11.87 -13.49
CA ARG A 90 11.43 10.93 -12.69
C ARG A 90 11.84 9.70 -13.50
N VAL A 91 10.90 9.14 -14.26
CA VAL A 91 11.12 7.97 -15.13
C VAL A 91 12.14 8.28 -16.23
N ALA A 92 12.01 9.44 -16.89
CA ALA A 92 12.91 9.84 -17.97
C ALA A 92 14.35 10.08 -17.50
N ALA A 93 14.54 10.43 -16.22
CA ALA A 93 15.86 10.57 -15.60
C ALA A 93 16.52 9.21 -15.26
N GLU A 94 15.78 8.11 -15.36
CA GLU A 94 16.20 6.76 -14.94
C GLU A 94 15.89 5.73 -16.05
N PRO A 95 16.45 5.90 -17.26
CA PRO A 95 16.05 5.14 -18.46
C PRO A 95 16.30 3.63 -18.35
N ASP A 96 17.27 3.22 -17.54
CA ASP A 96 17.64 1.80 -17.36
C ASP A 96 16.73 1.06 -16.36
N ARG A 97 15.87 1.78 -15.63
CA ARG A 97 14.92 1.20 -14.67
C ARG A 97 13.53 1.08 -15.30
N GLN A 98 12.83 0.00 -14.96
CA GLN A 98 11.43 -0.21 -15.32
C GLN A 98 10.51 0.32 -14.21
N PHE A 99 9.44 1.01 -14.59
CA PHE A 99 8.43 1.54 -13.68
C PHE A 99 7.07 0.94 -14.01
N VAL A 100 6.36 0.50 -12.98
CA VAL A 100 4.99 -0.02 -13.10
C VAL A 100 4.11 0.70 -12.08
N VAL A 101 3.05 1.35 -12.54
CA VAL A 101 2.03 1.97 -11.69
C VAL A 101 0.72 1.22 -11.86
N ILE A 102 0.13 0.75 -10.76
CA ILE A 102 -1.14 0.03 -10.75
C ILE A 102 -2.06 0.74 -9.77
N ASP A 103 -3.19 1.21 -10.25
CA ASP A 103 -4.14 1.96 -9.43
C ASP A 103 -5.58 1.70 -9.91
N HIS A 104 -6.54 1.79 -9.00
CA HIS A 104 -7.96 1.62 -9.32
C HIS A 104 -8.72 2.95 -9.42
N HIS A 105 -8.04 4.10 -9.21
CA HIS A 105 -8.60 5.43 -9.40
C HIS A 105 -8.37 5.91 -10.84
N PRO A 106 -9.35 5.79 -11.75
CA PRO A 106 -9.11 6.09 -13.16
C PRO A 106 -8.88 7.59 -13.38
N VAL A 107 -7.86 7.91 -14.18
CA VAL A 107 -7.67 9.24 -14.76
C VAL A 107 -8.07 9.21 -16.22
N SER A 108 -8.96 10.11 -16.62
CA SER A 108 -9.26 10.31 -18.04
C SER A 108 -8.08 10.99 -18.74
N GLN A 109 -7.56 10.34 -19.79
CA GLN A 109 -6.62 10.92 -20.75
C GLN A 109 -5.28 11.37 -20.15
N LEU A 110 -4.32 10.43 -20.08
CA LEU A 110 -2.92 10.75 -19.84
C LEU A 110 -2.17 10.90 -21.18
N PRO A 111 -1.09 11.71 -21.22
CA PRO A 111 -0.17 11.72 -22.34
C PRO A 111 0.48 10.34 -22.57
N ALA A 112 1.16 10.18 -23.71
CA ALA A 112 1.94 8.97 -23.98
C ALA A 112 3.03 8.78 -22.92
N SER A 113 3.06 7.60 -22.31
CA SER A 113 4.04 7.22 -21.28
C SER A 113 5.44 7.03 -21.86
N PRO A 114 6.51 7.37 -21.11
CA PRO A 114 7.86 6.92 -21.43
C PRO A 114 7.89 5.40 -21.63
N HIS A 115 8.80 4.93 -22.49
CA HIS A 115 8.88 3.51 -22.87
C HIS A 115 9.20 2.56 -21.71
N ASN A 116 9.82 3.06 -20.64
CA ASN A 116 10.15 2.33 -19.41
C ASN A 116 9.11 2.55 -18.29
N LEU A 117 7.93 3.08 -18.61
CA LEU A 117 6.80 3.25 -17.70
C LEU A 117 5.55 2.54 -18.22
N ASP A 118 5.01 1.65 -17.39
CA ASP A 118 3.73 1.00 -17.59
C ASP A 118 2.73 1.50 -16.54
N ILE A 119 1.60 2.08 -16.99
CA ILE A 119 0.51 2.55 -16.12
C ILE A 119 -0.72 1.69 -16.39
N ARG A 120 -1.21 1.02 -15.35
CA ARG A 120 -2.35 0.10 -15.41
C ARG A 120 -3.46 0.59 -14.48
N PHE A 121 -4.51 1.14 -15.07
CA PHE A 121 -5.74 1.41 -14.34
C PHE A 121 -6.64 0.17 -14.31
N VAL A 122 -6.87 -0.37 -13.13
CA VAL A 122 -7.76 -1.52 -12.92
C VAL A 122 -9.14 -1.06 -12.47
N ARG A 123 -10.15 -1.91 -12.67
CA ARG A 123 -11.56 -1.54 -12.38
C ARG A 123 -11.97 -1.68 -10.93
N SER A 124 -11.21 -2.44 -10.15
CA SER A 124 -11.56 -2.80 -8.77
C SER A 124 -10.30 -2.94 -7.93
N VAL A 125 -10.41 -2.64 -6.64
CA VAL A 125 -9.32 -2.80 -5.66
C VAL A 125 -8.81 -4.24 -5.63
N TYR A 126 -9.69 -5.22 -5.86
CA TYR A 126 -9.31 -6.63 -5.91
C TYR A 126 -8.17 -6.93 -6.91
N ALA A 127 -8.03 -6.14 -7.98
CA ALA A 127 -6.99 -6.30 -9.00
C ALA A 127 -5.86 -5.26 -8.85
N CYS A 128 -5.87 -4.41 -7.81
CA CYS A 128 -4.89 -3.34 -7.58
C CYS A 128 -3.61 -3.89 -6.93
N CYS A 129 -2.93 -4.79 -7.63
CA CYS A 129 -1.64 -5.34 -7.22
C CYS A 129 -0.82 -5.79 -8.43
N TYR A 130 0.49 -5.94 -8.25
CA TYR A 130 1.30 -6.63 -9.25
C TYR A 130 1.05 -8.13 -9.20
N GLY A 131 0.84 -8.77 -10.36
CA GLY A 131 0.56 -10.20 -10.45
C GLY A 131 -0.86 -10.59 -10.03
N ASP A 132 -1.04 -11.85 -9.62
CA ASP A 132 -2.36 -12.41 -9.33
C ASP A 132 -2.87 -12.05 -7.93
N PRO A 133 -4.16 -11.66 -7.78
CA PRO A 133 -4.74 -11.33 -6.49
C PRO A 133 -5.11 -12.56 -5.66
N SER A 134 -4.93 -12.47 -4.34
CA SER A 134 -5.28 -13.53 -3.38
C SER A 134 -6.34 -13.10 -2.34
N GLU A 135 -6.46 -13.83 -1.23
CA GLU A 135 -7.28 -13.43 -0.07
C GLU A 135 -6.90 -12.03 0.45
N LEU A 136 -5.63 -11.61 0.35
CA LEU A 136 -5.21 -10.27 0.75
C LEU A 136 -6.01 -9.19 0.01
N MET A 137 -6.23 -9.38 -1.29
CA MET A 137 -6.98 -8.42 -2.10
C MET A 137 -8.50 -8.49 -1.86
N LEU A 138 -9.02 -9.58 -1.29
CA LEU A 138 -10.40 -9.60 -0.76
C LEU A 138 -10.52 -8.68 0.45
N LEU A 139 -9.53 -8.70 1.34
CA LEU A 139 -9.49 -7.79 2.50
C LEU A 139 -9.32 -6.34 2.05
N ALA A 140 -8.53 -6.09 1.01
CA ALA A 140 -8.31 -4.76 0.44
C ALA A 140 -9.63 -4.18 -0.10
N ALA A 141 -10.38 -4.98 -0.88
CA ALA A 141 -11.70 -4.59 -1.37
C ALA A 141 -12.68 -4.22 -0.24
N ILE A 142 -12.62 -4.89 0.92
CA ILE A 142 -13.43 -4.49 2.10
C ILE A 142 -12.89 -3.19 2.72
N CYS A 143 -11.56 -2.99 2.74
CA CYS A 143 -10.94 -1.79 3.29
C CYS A 143 -11.38 -0.52 2.54
N ASP A 144 -11.44 -0.59 1.22
CA ASP A 144 -11.84 0.52 0.35
C ASP A 144 -13.36 0.62 0.12
N HIS A 145 -14.15 -0.32 0.65
CA HIS A 145 -15.60 -0.43 0.40
C HIS A 145 -15.99 -0.83 -1.05
N ASP A 146 -15.06 -1.38 -1.83
CA ASP A 146 -15.27 -1.97 -3.16
C ASP A 146 -15.63 -3.47 -3.10
N GLU A 147 -16.61 -3.84 -2.26
CA GLU A 147 -16.93 -5.25 -2.00
C GLU A 147 -17.69 -5.95 -3.15
N GLN A 148 -18.35 -5.19 -4.04
CA GLN A 148 -19.27 -5.77 -5.04
C GLN A 148 -18.60 -6.80 -5.98
N PRO A 149 -17.40 -6.55 -6.54
CA PRO A 149 -16.74 -7.50 -7.45
C PRO A 149 -16.39 -8.83 -6.79
N VAL A 150 -16.26 -8.87 -5.46
CA VAL A 150 -15.79 -10.03 -4.70
C VAL A 150 -16.82 -10.60 -3.72
N LYS A 151 -18.02 -10.03 -3.69
CA LYS A 151 -19.06 -10.28 -2.68
C LYS A 151 -19.34 -11.77 -2.42
N ALA A 152 -19.37 -12.58 -3.49
CA ALA A 152 -19.64 -14.02 -3.41
C ALA A 152 -18.56 -14.83 -2.64
N ARG A 153 -17.38 -14.24 -2.43
CA ARG A 153 -16.24 -14.87 -1.74
C ARG A 153 -16.04 -14.33 -0.32
N LEU A 154 -16.82 -13.32 0.09
CA LEU A 154 -16.64 -12.67 1.37
C LEU A 154 -17.26 -13.49 2.52
N THR A 155 -16.54 -13.54 3.64
CA THR A 155 -17.00 -14.16 4.88
C THR A 155 -16.96 -13.13 6.00
N ASP A 156 -17.61 -13.42 7.12
CA ASP A 156 -17.53 -12.54 8.30
C ASP A 156 -16.12 -12.46 8.87
N LEU A 157 -15.32 -13.53 8.70
CA LEU A 157 -13.92 -13.53 9.08
C LEU A 157 -13.10 -12.54 8.24
N HIS A 158 -13.36 -12.46 6.92
CA HIS A 158 -12.72 -11.45 6.06
C HIS A 158 -13.06 -10.03 6.52
N LYS A 159 -14.34 -9.76 6.82
CA LYS A 159 -14.77 -8.44 7.31
C LYS A 159 -14.11 -8.08 8.64
N LYS A 160 -13.99 -9.06 9.55
CA LYS A 160 -13.30 -8.88 10.83
C LYS A 160 -11.82 -8.52 10.62
N ARG A 161 -11.10 -9.28 9.79
CA ARG A 161 -9.69 -9.01 9.49
C ARG A 161 -9.49 -7.65 8.84
N ALA A 162 -10.28 -7.31 7.82
CA ALA A 162 -10.22 -6.01 7.15
C ALA A 162 -10.47 -4.84 8.11
N LYS A 163 -11.48 -4.96 9.00
CA LYS A 163 -11.72 -3.96 10.06
C LYS A 163 -10.50 -3.79 10.98
N GLY A 164 -9.83 -4.88 11.33
CA GLY A 164 -8.59 -4.87 12.10
C GLY A 164 -7.46 -4.13 11.39
N VAL A 165 -7.25 -4.41 10.10
CA VAL A 165 -6.27 -3.74 9.26
C VAL A 165 -6.56 -2.24 9.18
N LYS A 166 -7.81 -1.83 8.89
CA LYS A 166 -8.23 -0.41 8.88
C LYS A 166 -7.87 0.30 10.19
N ARG A 167 -8.08 -0.37 11.33
CA ARG A 167 -7.74 0.19 12.64
C ARG A 167 -6.24 0.33 12.86
N ALA A 168 -5.45 -0.64 12.41
CA ALA A 168 -3.99 -0.60 12.52
C ALA A 168 -3.40 0.56 11.69
N VAL A 169 -3.80 0.70 10.43
CA VAL A 169 -3.25 1.73 9.53
C VAL A 169 -3.67 3.16 9.89
N THR A 170 -4.80 3.32 10.59
CA THR A 170 -5.25 4.65 11.05
C THR A 170 -4.44 5.15 12.26
N ASP A 171 -3.68 4.29 12.94
CA ASP A 171 -2.80 4.69 14.03
C ASP A 171 -1.40 5.07 13.52
N TYR A 172 -1.29 6.25 12.93
CA TYR A 172 -0.05 6.76 12.33
C TYR A 172 1.20 6.74 13.23
N PRO A 173 1.16 7.17 14.50
CA PRO A 173 2.35 7.06 15.34
C PRO A 173 2.69 5.61 15.73
N GLY A 174 1.77 4.67 15.57
CA GLY A 174 1.89 3.28 16.02
C GLY A 174 2.07 2.26 14.91
N LEU A 175 0.97 1.73 14.41
CA LEU A 175 0.98 0.57 13.51
C LEU A 175 0.96 0.90 12.02
N ALA A 176 0.76 2.14 11.59
CA ALA A 176 0.82 2.48 10.17
C ALA A 176 2.23 2.31 9.57
N GLY A 177 2.30 1.88 8.30
CA GLY A 177 3.53 1.66 7.53
C GLY A 177 4.16 0.28 7.75
N LYS A 178 5.49 0.25 7.93
CA LYS A 178 6.29 -0.97 8.20
C LYS A 178 5.71 -1.93 9.27
N PRO A 179 5.10 -1.48 10.40
CA PRO A 179 4.49 -2.40 11.37
C PRO A 179 3.40 -3.27 10.75
N THR A 180 2.43 -2.62 10.10
CA THR A 180 1.28 -3.31 9.53
C THR A 180 1.72 -4.18 8.36
N LEU A 181 2.67 -3.72 7.54
CA LEU A 181 3.27 -4.55 6.48
C LEU A 181 3.81 -5.87 7.05
N LYS A 182 4.60 -5.80 8.13
CA LYS A 182 5.13 -6.99 8.79
C LYS A 182 4.02 -7.92 9.32
N LEU A 183 3.02 -7.36 10.01
CA LEU A 183 1.92 -8.15 10.56
C LEU A 183 1.08 -8.85 9.48
N ILE A 184 0.84 -8.19 8.34
CA ILE A 184 0.15 -8.78 7.19
C ILE A 184 1.03 -9.87 6.54
N GLY A 185 2.32 -9.59 6.33
CA GLY A 185 3.29 -10.55 5.76
C GLY A 185 3.41 -11.82 6.60
N ASP A 186 3.50 -11.67 7.93
CA ASP A 186 3.57 -12.80 8.88
C ASP A 186 2.22 -13.52 9.07
N ARG A 187 1.15 -13.06 8.41
CA ARG A 187 -0.22 -13.58 8.59
C ARG A 187 -0.66 -13.59 10.06
N ALA A 188 -0.30 -12.54 10.79
CA ALA A 188 -0.64 -12.33 12.21
C ALA A 188 -2.13 -11.96 12.40
N TRP A 189 -3.04 -12.72 11.79
CA TRP A 189 -4.47 -12.42 11.73
C TRP A 189 -5.12 -12.27 13.10
N ALA A 190 -4.66 -13.03 14.10
CA ALA A 190 -5.14 -12.89 15.47
C ALA A 190 -4.97 -11.46 16.03
N VAL A 191 -3.92 -10.73 15.63
CA VAL A 191 -3.72 -9.32 16.04
C VAL A 191 -4.80 -8.44 15.42
N PHE A 192 -5.04 -8.55 14.12
CA PHE A 192 -6.08 -7.78 13.43
C PHE A 192 -7.48 -8.13 13.91
N GLU A 193 -7.75 -9.42 14.14
CA GLU A 193 -9.02 -9.89 14.67
C GLU A 193 -9.28 -9.33 16.07
N THR A 194 -8.27 -9.29 16.94
CA THR A 194 -8.37 -8.67 18.27
C THR A 194 -8.58 -7.16 18.15
N LEU A 195 -7.79 -6.49 17.29
CA LEU A 195 -7.96 -5.07 17.00
C LEU A 195 -9.34 -4.78 16.45
N ALA A 196 -10.02 -5.70 15.76
CA ALA A 196 -11.36 -5.51 15.23
C ALA A 196 -12.48 -5.61 16.29
N ASP A 197 -12.22 -6.34 17.37
CA ASP A 197 -13.17 -6.53 18.48
C ASP A 197 -13.13 -5.36 19.49
N GLU A 198 -12.04 -4.60 19.51
CA GLU A 198 -11.92 -3.45 20.42
C GLU A 198 -13.05 -2.41 20.18
N PRO A 199 -13.48 -1.69 21.24
CA PRO A 199 -14.38 -0.57 21.06
C PRO A 199 -13.81 0.49 20.11
N ALA A 200 -14.64 0.99 19.20
CA ALA A 200 -14.22 1.97 18.19
C ALA A 200 -13.62 3.25 18.81
N GLU A 201 -13.97 3.57 20.05
CA GLU A 201 -13.45 4.73 20.77
C GLU A 201 -11.97 4.67 21.13
N PHE A 202 -11.35 3.48 21.11
CA PHE A 202 -9.91 3.32 21.33
C PHE A 202 -9.07 3.61 20.08
N HIS A 203 -9.72 3.75 18.92
CA HIS A 203 -9.05 3.92 17.64
C HIS A 203 -9.28 5.31 17.07
N ARG A 204 -8.33 5.74 16.25
CA ARG A 204 -8.52 6.92 15.41
C ARG A 204 -9.54 6.60 14.32
N THR A 205 -10.35 7.60 13.99
CA THR A 205 -11.15 7.65 12.77
C THR A 205 -10.27 7.94 11.57
N MET A 206 -10.78 7.75 10.35
CA MET A 206 -10.05 8.06 9.10
C MET A 206 -9.53 9.51 9.06
N TYR A 207 -10.15 10.45 9.79
CA TYR A 207 -9.69 11.84 9.91
C TYR A 207 -8.64 12.06 11.02
N GLY A 208 -8.03 10.99 11.54
CA GLY A 208 -7.02 11.02 12.60
C GLY A 208 -7.57 11.39 13.99
N ARG A 209 -8.88 11.60 14.16
CA ARG A 209 -9.52 11.98 15.44
C ARG A 209 -9.97 10.74 16.20
N ARG A 210 -9.74 10.68 17.52
CA ARG A 210 -10.41 9.71 18.40
C ARG A 210 -11.76 10.27 18.85
N THR A 211 -12.75 9.41 19.08
CA THR A 211 -14.04 9.84 19.62
C THR A 211 -13.97 10.18 21.11
N LYS A 212 -12.98 9.66 21.85
CA LYS A 212 -12.60 10.10 23.20
C LYS A 212 -11.10 10.43 23.25
N ARG A 213 -10.72 11.55 23.88
CA ARG A 213 -9.35 12.10 23.82
C ARG A 213 -8.29 11.21 24.49
N ASP A 214 -8.67 10.47 25.53
CA ASP A 214 -7.72 9.73 26.38
C ASP A 214 -7.79 8.19 26.22
N SER A 215 -8.58 7.69 25.26
CA SER A 215 -8.73 6.26 25.01
C SER A 215 -7.71 5.80 23.98
N GLN A 216 -6.64 5.12 24.40
CA GLN A 216 -5.71 4.43 23.50
C GLN A 216 -5.93 2.93 23.60
N SER A 217 -5.92 2.23 22.46
CA SER A 217 -5.89 0.76 22.45
C SER A 217 -4.70 0.25 23.28
N PRO A 218 -4.94 -0.57 24.31
CA PRO A 218 -3.87 -1.24 25.05
C PRO A 218 -2.98 -2.09 24.15
N LEU A 219 -3.53 -2.68 23.09
CA LEU A 219 -2.78 -3.48 22.12
C LEU A 219 -1.87 -2.63 21.25
N LEU A 220 -2.29 -1.43 20.87
CA LEU A 220 -1.41 -0.48 20.18
C LEU A 220 -0.24 -0.08 21.10
N GLN A 221 -0.48 0.13 22.39
CA GLN A 221 0.59 0.42 23.36
C GLN A 221 1.59 -0.73 23.52
N VAL A 222 1.11 -1.98 23.55
CA VAL A 222 1.99 -3.17 23.60
C VAL A 222 2.76 -3.33 22.30
N ALA A 223 2.12 -3.15 21.14
CA ALA A 223 2.80 -3.23 19.85
C ALA A 223 3.86 -2.13 19.69
N HIS A 224 3.66 -0.96 20.28
CA HIS A 224 4.67 0.08 20.40
C HIS A 224 5.86 -0.35 21.27
N ALA A 225 5.61 -0.94 22.45
CA ALA A 225 6.67 -1.37 23.36
C ALA A 225 7.54 -2.49 22.74
N VAL A 226 6.92 -3.41 21.99
CA VAL A 226 7.62 -4.50 21.29
C VAL A 226 8.42 -4.00 20.07
N ARG A 227 8.07 -2.82 19.50
CA ARG A 227 8.76 -2.23 18.33
C ARG A 227 9.99 -1.39 18.66
N PHE A 228 10.12 -0.91 19.88
CA PHE A 228 11.21 0.01 20.25
C PHE A 228 12.20 -0.53 21.26
N GLY A 229 12.06 -1.79 21.72
CA GLY A 229 13.05 -2.44 22.58
C GLY A 229 13.50 -1.55 23.75
N THR A 230 12.65 -1.41 24.77
CA THR A 230 13.17 -1.23 26.12
C THR A 230 13.68 -2.56 26.64
#